data_AF-A0A9E3BR69-F1
#
_entry.id   AF-A0A9E3BR69-F1
#
_cell.length_a   1.000
_cell.length_b   1.000
_cell.length_c   1.000
_cell.angle_alpha   90.00
_cell.angle_beta   90.00
_cell.angle_gamma   90.00
#
_symmetry.space_group_name_H-M   'P 1'
#
loop_
_entity.id
_entity.type
_entity.pdbx_description
1 polymer ?
#
loop_
_entity_poly.entity_id
_entity_poly.type
_entity_poly.pdbx_seq_one_letter_code
_entity_poly.pdbx_strand_id
1 'polypeptide(L)'
;CRGRAFIDFAAPRMAAAFGGKGAAWGADNIHRLYTVVSRGFIRVDADEVTYPLHVILRYRLERAMIAGDLKLADLPGAWNEGMAKALGVRPPTDTLGCLQDIHWPDGGWGYFPTYTMGALAAAQLFAAAKAADPDIEPGLARGDFAPLYHWLRAHVHSQGSLLSTDALLQQATGAPLGTAAFKTHLQARYLGG
;
A
#
# COMPACT_ATOMS: atom_id res chain seq x y z
N CYS A 1 -1.62 -6.46 5.56
CA CYS A 1 -2.55 -7.29 6.36
C CYS A 1 -3.87 -6.55 6.60
N ARG A 2 -4.71 -6.39 5.57
CA ARG A 2 -6.03 -5.74 5.67
C ARG A 2 -7.15 -6.57 5.01
N GLY A 3 -6.83 -7.78 4.55
CA GLY A 3 -7.79 -8.65 3.88
C GLY A 3 -8.70 -9.36 4.87
N ARG A 4 -9.93 -9.66 4.44
CA ARG A 4 -10.96 -10.30 5.27
C ARG A 4 -10.47 -11.58 5.95
N ALA A 5 -9.90 -12.51 5.19
CA ALA A 5 -9.35 -13.76 5.72
C ALA A 5 -8.36 -13.53 6.89
N PHE A 6 -7.41 -12.61 6.72
CA PHE A 6 -6.48 -12.28 7.81
C PHE A 6 -7.19 -11.72 9.05
N ILE A 7 -8.22 -10.88 8.87
CA ILE A 7 -8.97 -10.32 10.00
C ILE A 7 -9.79 -11.40 10.72
N ASP A 8 -10.36 -12.36 10.01
CA ASP A 8 -11.07 -13.49 10.64
C ASP A 8 -10.13 -14.31 11.54
N PHE A 9 -8.87 -14.48 11.12
CA PHE A 9 -7.82 -15.08 11.95
C PHE A 9 -7.40 -14.21 13.15
N ALA A 10 -7.22 -12.90 12.91
CA ALA A 10 -6.57 -12.00 13.86
C ALA A 10 -7.52 -11.45 14.93
N ALA A 11 -8.78 -11.19 14.58
CA ALA A 11 -9.79 -10.62 15.48
C ALA A 11 -9.92 -11.35 16.83
N PRO A 12 -10.09 -12.69 16.90
CA PRO A 12 -10.18 -13.39 18.19
C PRO A 12 -8.89 -13.29 19.01
N ARG A 13 -7.73 -13.19 18.36
CA ARG A 13 -6.43 -13.02 19.04
C ARG A 13 -6.27 -11.62 19.60
N MET A 14 -6.69 -10.61 18.86
CA MET A 14 -6.73 -9.22 19.34
C MET A 14 -7.67 -9.11 20.55
N ALA A 15 -8.88 -9.69 20.47
CA ALA A 15 -9.83 -9.70 21.58
C ALA A 15 -9.21 -10.34 22.83
N ALA A 16 -8.59 -11.52 22.70
CA ALA A 16 -7.93 -12.19 23.81
C ALA A 16 -6.77 -11.35 24.40
N ALA A 17 -5.91 -10.77 23.57
CA ALA A 17 -4.75 -10.01 24.00
C ALA A 17 -5.11 -8.74 24.78
N PHE A 18 -6.23 -8.10 24.43
CA PHE A 18 -6.67 -6.84 25.04
C PHE A 18 -7.85 -7.00 26.01
N GLY A 19 -8.24 -8.24 26.34
CA GLY A 19 -9.41 -8.49 27.19
C GLY A 19 -10.74 -8.00 26.58
N GLY A 20 -10.78 -7.87 25.26
CA GLY A 20 -11.90 -7.37 24.48
C GLY A 20 -13.10 -8.31 24.46
N LYS A 21 -14.30 -7.75 24.54
CA LYS A 21 -15.57 -8.50 24.54
C LYS A 21 -16.63 -7.82 23.66
N GLY A 22 -17.58 -8.63 23.16
CA GLY A 22 -18.74 -8.16 22.42
C GLY A 22 -18.43 -7.76 20.96
N ALA A 23 -19.43 -7.18 20.30
CA ALA A 23 -19.41 -6.91 18.86
C ALA A 23 -18.28 -5.96 18.40
N ALA A 24 -17.79 -5.09 19.29
CA ALA A 24 -16.67 -4.19 18.99
C ALA A 24 -15.39 -4.94 18.58
N TRP A 25 -15.21 -6.19 19.05
CA TRP A 25 -14.05 -7.03 18.78
C TRP A 25 -14.33 -8.13 17.73
N GLY A 26 -15.53 -8.14 17.14
CA GLY A 26 -15.88 -9.07 16.08
C GLY A 26 -15.11 -8.77 14.79
N ALA A 27 -14.80 -9.81 14.02
CA ALA A 27 -14.04 -9.70 12.77
C ALA A 27 -14.68 -8.71 11.78
N ASP A 28 -16.01 -8.69 11.67
CA ASP A 28 -16.72 -7.74 10.81
C ASP A 28 -16.47 -6.28 11.21
N ASN A 29 -16.51 -5.97 12.50
CA ASN A 29 -16.28 -4.62 12.99
C ASN A 29 -14.83 -4.19 12.77
N ILE A 30 -13.89 -5.08 13.12
CA ILE A 30 -12.46 -4.82 12.93
C ILE A 30 -12.16 -4.64 11.44
N HIS A 31 -12.71 -5.48 10.56
CA HIS A 31 -12.52 -5.35 9.12
C HIS A 31 -13.01 -4.00 8.61
N ARG A 32 -14.23 -3.57 9.00
CA ARG A 32 -14.76 -2.24 8.64
C ARG A 32 -13.86 -1.10 9.11
N LEU A 33 -13.31 -1.18 10.33
CA LEU A 33 -12.38 -0.17 10.84
C LEU A 33 -11.08 -0.13 10.04
N TYR A 34 -10.56 -1.28 9.62
CA TYR A 34 -9.33 -1.39 8.83
C TYR A 34 -9.48 -0.97 7.36
N THR A 35 -10.71 -0.90 6.85
CA THR A 35 -11.05 -0.51 5.47
C THR A 35 -11.75 0.85 5.38
N VAL A 36 -11.69 1.68 6.44
CA VAL A 36 -12.12 3.08 6.35
C VAL A 36 -11.23 3.83 5.36
N VAL A 37 -11.87 4.54 4.44
CA VAL A 37 -11.22 5.45 3.50
C VAL A 37 -11.42 6.87 4.00
N SER A 38 -10.32 7.61 4.17
CA SER A 38 -10.40 9.00 4.64
C SER A 38 -9.26 9.83 4.05
N ARG A 39 -9.58 11.09 3.74
CA ARG A 39 -8.58 12.05 3.27
C ARG A 39 -7.79 12.55 4.48
N GLY A 40 -6.48 12.40 4.44
CA GLY A 40 -5.58 12.82 5.52
C GLY A 40 -4.31 13.46 4.99
N PHE A 41 -3.48 13.94 5.91
CA PHE A 41 -2.18 14.53 5.58
C PHE A 41 -1.07 13.49 5.51
N ILE A 42 -1.12 12.49 6.39
CA ILE A 42 -0.02 11.57 6.67
C ILE A 42 -0.05 10.37 5.72
N ARG A 43 0.97 10.24 4.89
CA ARG A 43 1.12 9.17 3.88
C ARG A 43 1.20 7.80 4.52
N VAL A 44 1.98 7.65 5.59
CA VAL A 44 2.20 6.34 6.25
C VAL A 44 0.93 5.80 6.92
N ASP A 45 -0.02 6.68 7.23
CA ASP A 45 -1.30 6.33 7.85
C ASP A 45 -2.45 6.23 6.83
N ALA A 46 -2.21 6.61 5.57
CA ALA A 46 -3.23 6.66 4.54
C ALA A 46 -3.81 5.27 4.21
N ASP A 47 -5.08 5.25 3.84
CA ASP A 47 -5.77 4.05 3.37
C ASP A 47 -5.29 3.64 1.96
N GLU A 48 -5.61 2.42 1.52
CA GLU A 48 -5.10 1.90 0.23
C GLU A 48 -5.62 2.66 -0.99
N VAL A 49 -6.74 3.39 -0.87
CA VAL A 49 -7.33 4.17 -1.97
C VAL A 49 -6.65 5.53 -2.08
N THR A 50 -6.38 6.20 -0.96
CA THR A 50 -5.76 7.54 -0.95
C THR A 50 -4.24 7.49 -1.01
N TYR A 51 -3.61 6.42 -0.52
CA TYR A 51 -2.15 6.26 -0.46
C TYR A 51 -1.40 6.56 -1.77
N PRO A 52 -1.83 6.06 -2.96
CA PRO A 52 -1.13 6.35 -4.21
C PRO A 52 -1.07 7.84 -4.56
N LEU A 53 -2.05 8.64 -4.12
CA LEU A 53 -2.10 10.07 -4.38
C LEU A 53 -0.99 10.82 -3.63
N HIS A 54 -0.68 10.41 -2.40
CA HIS A 54 0.44 10.96 -1.62
C HIS A 54 1.79 10.70 -2.31
N VAL A 55 1.95 9.52 -2.90
CA VAL A 55 3.16 9.14 -3.65
C VAL A 55 3.27 9.95 -4.95
N ILE A 56 2.17 10.08 -5.71
CA ILE A 56 2.14 10.84 -6.96
C ILE A 56 2.49 12.31 -6.72
N LEU A 57 2.01 12.91 -5.62
CA LEU A 57 2.38 14.27 -5.24
C LEU A 57 3.91 14.41 -5.09
N ARG A 58 4.52 13.55 -4.28
CA ARG A 58 5.97 13.61 -4.01
C ARG A 58 6.79 13.39 -5.28
N TYR A 59 6.41 12.42 -6.10
CA TYR A 59 7.04 12.19 -7.41
C TYR A 59 7.01 13.44 -8.30
N ARG A 60 5.87 14.15 -8.36
CA ARG A 60 5.75 15.37 -9.17
C ARG A 60 6.61 16.50 -8.63
N LEU A 61 6.63 16.68 -7.31
CA LEU A 61 7.46 17.69 -6.65
C LEU A 61 8.95 17.40 -6.84
N GLU A 62 9.39 16.14 -6.66
CA GLU A 62 10.76 15.71 -6.93
C GLU A 62 11.18 16.02 -8.36
N ARG A 63 10.34 15.64 -9.34
CA ARG A 63 10.62 15.92 -10.74
C ARG A 63 10.76 17.41 -11.03
N ALA A 64 9.86 18.24 -10.49
CA ALA A 64 9.92 19.68 -10.68
C ALA A 64 11.18 20.30 -10.04
N MET A 65 11.55 19.85 -8.84
CA MET A 65 12.79 20.32 -8.18
C MET A 65 14.04 19.91 -8.96
N ILE A 66 14.12 18.66 -9.43
CA ILE A 66 15.25 18.14 -10.19
C ILE A 66 15.36 18.84 -11.56
N ALA A 67 14.23 19.12 -12.22
CA ALA A 67 14.21 19.82 -13.49
C ALA A 67 14.53 21.33 -13.38
N GLY A 68 14.52 21.89 -12.16
CA GLY A 68 14.68 23.32 -11.94
C GLY A 68 13.39 24.14 -12.09
N ASP A 69 12.25 23.47 -12.31
CA ASP A 69 10.93 24.09 -12.45
C ASP A 69 10.34 24.54 -11.11
N LEU A 70 10.82 23.99 -9.99
CA LEU A 70 10.41 24.34 -8.64
C LEU A 70 11.62 24.72 -7.79
N LYS A 71 11.67 25.96 -7.29
CA LYS A 71 12.66 26.37 -6.31
C LYS A 71 12.34 25.77 -4.94
N LEU A 72 13.37 25.40 -4.19
CA LEU A 72 13.21 24.80 -2.86
C LEU A 72 12.39 25.68 -1.91
N ALA A 73 12.56 27.00 -1.97
CA ALA A 73 11.81 27.95 -1.15
C ALA A 73 10.29 27.92 -1.38
N ASP A 74 9.85 27.48 -2.57
CA ASP A 74 8.44 27.42 -2.96
C ASP A 74 7.81 26.04 -2.65
N LEU A 75 8.61 25.06 -2.20
CA LEU A 75 8.16 23.70 -1.91
C LEU A 75 6.99 23.63 -0.91
N PRO A 76 6.95 24.38 0.20
CA PRO A 76 5.81 24.37 1.12
C PRO A 76 4.49 24.76 0.43
N GLY A 77 4.53 25.79 -0.41
CA GLY A 77 3.37 26.25 -1.19
C GLY A 77 2.91 25.21 -2.20
N ALA A 78 3.84 24.71 -3.02
CA ALA A 78 3.58 23.69 -4.04
C ALA A 78 3.03 22.39 -3.43
N TRP A 79 3.55 21.99 -2.26
CA TRP A 79 3.02 20.85 -1.51
C TRP A 79 1.57 21.06 -1.12
N ASN A 80 1.26 22.20 -0.50
CA ASN A 80 -0.07 22.51 0.00
C ASN A 80 -1.11 22.59 -1.13
N GLU A 81 -0.75 23.16 -2.27
CA GLU A 81 -1.58 23.16 -3.47
C GLU A 81 -1.78 21.76 -4.04
N GLY A 82 -0.70 20.96 -4.10
CA GLY A 82 -0.75 19.59 -4.56
C GLY A 82 -1.64 18.69 -3.68
N MET A 83 -1.55 18.82 -2.36
CA MET A 83 -2.44 18.13 -1.40
C MET A 83 -3.90 18.55 -1.59
N ALA A 84 -4.16 19.85 -1.75
CA ALA A 84 -5.52 20.35 -1.98
C ALA A 84 -6.10 19.81 -3.29
N LYS A 85 -5.31 19.77 -4.37
CA LYS A 85 -5.73 19.25 -5.67
C LYS A 85 -5.95 17.74 -5.67
N ALA A 86 -5.07 16.98 -5.03
CA ALA A 86 -5.11 15.52 -5.07
C ALA A 86 -6.10 14.94 -4.06
N LEU A 87 -6.16 15.50 -2.85
CA LEU A 87 -6.87 14.93 -1.71
C LEU A 87 -7.93 15.88 -1.12
N GLY A 88 -8.01 17.13 -1.58
CA GLY A 88 -8.98 18.10 -1.05
C GLY A 88 -8.65 18.61 0.35
N VAL A 89 -7.41 18.43 0.83
CA VAL A 89 -6.97 18.82 2.17
C VAL A 89 -5.72 19.67 2.10
N ARG A 90 -5.54 20.60 3.05
CA ARG A 90 -4.36 21.46 3.15
C ARG A 90 -3.70 21.29 4.52
N PRO A 91 -2.44 20.83 4.60
CA PRO A 91 -1.72 20.75 5.87
C PRO A 91 -1.67 22.12 6.57
N PRO A 92 -1.94 22.20 7.88
CA PRO A 92 -1.89 23.47 8.61
C PRO A 92 -0.47 23.90 8.98
N THR A 93 0.50 22.99 8.90
CA THR A 93 1.90 23.21 9.25
C THR A 93 2.80 22.41 8.30
N ASP A 94 4.05 22.85 8.14
CA ASP A 94 5.02 22.13 7.30
C ASP A 94 5.42 20.78 7.89
N THR A 95 5.29 20.59 9.20
CA THR A 95 5.47 19.30 9.88
C THR A 95 4.46 18.24 9.44
N LEU A 96 3.24 18.66 9.09
CA LEU A 96 2.22 17.82 8.46
C LEU A 96 2.27 17.91 6.92
N GLY A 97 3.08 18.84 6.40
CA GLY A 97 3.31 19.14 4.99
C GLY A 97 4.60 18.54 4.46
N CYS A 98 5.42 19.36 3.80
CA CYS A 98 6.63 18.91 3.11
C CYS A 98 7.73 18.35 4.01
N LEU A 99 7.67 18.57 5.34
CA LEU A 99 8.63 18.02 6.31
C LEU A 99 8.18 16.69 6.94
N GLN A 100 7.06 16.13 6.47
CA GLN A 100 6.45 14.92 7.02
C GLN A 100 7.33 13.67 6.86
N ASP A 101 8.08 13.58 5.76
CA ASP A 101 8.84 12.38 5.40
C ASP A 101 10.35 12.64 5.42
N ILE A 102 11.11 11.64 5.86
CA ILE A 102 12.58 11.72 6.02
C ILE A 102 13.35 11.56 4.70
N HIS A 103 12.70 11.13 3.61
CA HIS A 103 13.39 10.68 2.40
C HIS A 103 14.28 11.76 1.77
N TRP A 104 13.81 13.00 1.66
CA TRP A 104 14.60 14.09 1.07
C TRP A 104 15.85 14.46 1.90
N PRO A 105 15.75 14.70 3.22
CA PRO A 105 16.95 14.96 4.03
C PRO A 105 17.89 13.76 4.14
N ASP A 106 17.39 12.51 3.98
CA ASP A 106 18.21 11.29 3.95
C ASP A 106 18.76 10.95 2.55
N GLY A 107 18.51 11.80 1.54
CA GLY A 107 19.02 11.61 0.19
C GLY A 107 18.27 10.59 -0.68
N GLY A 108 17.13 10.07 -0.23
CA GLY A 108 16.24 9.15 -0.93
C GLY A 108 15.45 9.79 -2.09
N TRP A 109 16.11 10.51 -2.98
CA TRP A 109 15.51 11.14 -4.15
C TRP A 109 15.14 10.10 -5.22
N GLY A 110 13.94 10.21 -5.78
CA GLY A 110 13.42 9.21 -6.74
C GLY A 110 12.94 7.92 -6.08
N TYR A 111 12.92 7.87 -4.74
CA TYR A 111 12.49 6.70 -3.97
C TYR A 111 10.97 6.57 -3.91
N PHE A 112 10.23 7.68 -3.77
CA PHE A 112 8.78 7.61 -3.54
C PHE A 112 7.98 6.78 -4.57
N PRO A 113 8.26 6.86 -5.89
CA PRO A 113 7.56 6.05 -6.89
C PRO A 113 7.58 4.54 -6.58
N THR A 114 8.62 4.06 -5.90
CA THR A 114 8.78 2.63 -5.55
C THR A 114 7.66 2.13 -4.66
N TYR A 115 7.05 2.98 -3.82
CA TYR A 115 5.94 2.58 -2.96
C TYR A 115 4.68 2.22 -3.76
N THR A 116 4.29 3.05 -4.72
CA THR A 116 3.11 2.74 -5.56
C THR A 116 3.41 1.58 -6.49
N MET A 117 4.61 1.50 -7.07
CA MET A 117 5.02 0.33 -7.87
C MET A 117 4.98 -0.95 -7.04
N GLY A 118 5.43 -0.90 -5.78
CA GLY A 118 5.35 -2.02 -4.84
C GLY A 118 3.92 -2.43 -4.52
N ALA A 119 2.99 -1.47 -4.35
CA ALA A 119 1.57 -1.78 -4.14
C ALA A 119 0.93 -2.45 -5.36
N LEU A 120 1.27 -1.99 -6.57
CA LEU A 120 0.84 -2.61 -7.83
C LEU A 120 1.37 -4.05 -7.93
N ALA A 121 2.67 -4.23 -7.68
CA ALA A 121 3.33 -5.52 -7.71
C ALA A 121 2.75 -6.49 -6.68
N ALA A 122 2.47 -6.01 -5.46
CA ALA A 122 1.88 -6.83 -4.40
C ALA A 122 0.50 -7.38 -4.80
N ALA A 123 -0.36 -6.55 -5.40
CA ALA A 123 -1.66 -6.99 -5.88
C ALA A 123 -1.54 -8.01 -7.03
N GLN A 124 -0.60 -7.77 -7.96
CA GLN A 124 -0.36 -8.66 -9.10
C GLN A 124 0.21 -10.02 -8.66
N LEU A 125 1.21 -10.01 -7.77
CA LEU A 125 1.79 -11.22 -7.19
C LEU A 125 0.76 -12.00 -6.37
N PHE A 126 -0.05 -11.34 -5.55
CA PHE A 126 -1.06 -12.02 -4.75
C PHE A 126 -2.16 -12.64 -5.62
N ALA A 127 -2.57 -11.98 -6.70
CA ALA A 127 -3.51 -12.54 -7.66
C ALA A 127 -2.94 -13.80 -8.34
N ALA A 128 -1.68 -13.76 -8.78
CA ALA A 128 -1.00 -14.91 -9.38
C ALA A 128 -0.84 -16.06 -8.38
N ALA A 129 -0.44 -15.77 -7.14
CA ALA A 129 -0.30 -16.76 -6.08
C ALA A 129 -1.63 -17.48 -5.82
N LYS A 130 -2.73 -16.74 -5.64
CA LYS A 130 -4.07 -17.30 -5.41
C LYS A 130 -4.57 -18.16 -6.58
N ALA A 131 -4.21 -17.80 -7.81
CA ALA A 131 -4.58 -18.58 -8.99
C ALA A 131 -3.79 -19.91 -9.06
N ALA A 132 -2.55 -19.92 -8.57
CA ALA A 132 -1.70 -21.09 -8.56
C ALA A 132 -2.00 -22.03 -7.38
N ASP A 133 -2.42 -21.50 -6.24
CA ASP A 133 -2.70 -22.26 -5.03
C ASP A 133 -4.02 -21.79 -4.35
N PRO A 134 -5.11 -22.58 -4.49
CA PRO A 134 -6.41 -22.24 -3.92
C PRO A 134 -6.44 -22.32 -2.37
N ASP A 135 -5.45 -22.93 -1.73
CA ASP A 135 -5.39 -23.05 -0.26
C ASP A 135 -4.88 -21.77 0.42
N ILE A 136 -4.36 -20.81 -0.34
CA ILE A 136 -3.83 -19.55 0.21
C ILE A 136 -4.90 -18.80 1.01
N GLU A 137 -6.05 -18.47 0.44
CA GLU A 137 -7.07 -17.69 1.16
C GLU A 137 -7.66 -18.41 2.37
N PRO A 138 -8.07 -19.70 2.25
CA PRO A 138 -8.45 -20.49 3.41
C PRO A 138 -7.34 -20.58 4.46
N GLY A 139 -6.07 -20.63 4.06
CA GLY A 139 -4.90 -20.64 4.94
C GLY A 139 -4.79 -19.37 5.77
N LEU A 140 -4.89 -18.21 5.12
CA LEU A 140 -4.86 -16.92 5.79
C LEU A 140 -5.97 -16.80 6.85
N ALA A 141 -7.15 -17.36 6.60
CA ALA A 141 -8.30 -17.33 7.52
C ALA A 141 -8.08 -18.13 8.82
N ARG A 142 -7.19 -19.11 8.79
CA ARG A 142 -6.84 -19.94 9.96
C ARG A 142 -5.45 -19.63 10.53
N GLY A 143 -4.74 -18.67 9.95
CA GLY A 143 -3.37 -18.29 10.36
C GLY A 143 -2.27 -19.14 9.79
N ASP A 144 -2.58 -19.94 8.77
CA ASP A 144 -1.62 -20.72 8.03
C ASP A 144 -1.12 -19.89 6.83
N PHE A 145 0.06 -19.28 7.02
CA PHE A 145 0.72 -18.46 6.01
C PHE A 145 1.68 -19.25 5.12
N ALA A 146 1.86 -20.56 5.39
CA ALA A 146 2.84 -21.36 4.68
C ALA A 146 2.58 -21.46 3.17
N PRO A 147 1.33 -21.63 2.68
CA PRO A 147 1.06 -21.68 1.24
C PRO A 147 1.54 -20.42 0.50
N LEU A 148 1.14 -19.23 0.99
CA LEU A 148 1.55 -17.96 0.39
C LEU A 148 3.07 -17.74 0.51
N TYR A 149 3.65 -18.05 1.67
CA TYR A 149 5.08 -17.89 1.89
C TYR A 149 5.90 -18.80 0.96
N HIS A 150 5.49 -20.06 0.77
CA HIS A 150 6.16 -20.98 -0.14
C HIS A 150 6.09 -20.50 -1.59
N TRP A 151 4.93 -20.02 -2.03
CA TRP A 151 4.79 -19.45 -3.37
C TRP A 151 5.72 -18.24 -3.56
N LEU A 152 5.71 -17.28 -2.62
CA LEU A 152 6.58 -16.10 -2.68
C LEU A 152 8.06 -16.48 -2.61
N ARG A 153 8.41 -17.48 -1.79
CA ARG A 153 9.80 -17.94 -1.67
C ARG A 153 10.31 -18.52 -2.99
N ALA A 154 9.50 -19.32 -3.67
CA ALA A 154 9.89 -19.93 -4.94
C ALA A 154 9.96 -18.92 -6.09
N HIS A 155 9.00 -18.00 -6.18
CA HIS A 155 8.84 -17.12 -7.35
C HIS A 155 9.46 -15.73 -7.19
N VAL A 156 9.72 -15.29 -5.96
CA VAL A 156 10.22 -13.93 -5.66
C VAL A 156 11.50 -13.98 -4.84
N HIS A 157 11.44 -14.52 -3.62
CA HIS A 157 12.56 -14.36 -2.66
C HIS A 157 13.82 -15.13 -3.09
N SER A 158 13.67 -16.33 -3.67
CA SER A 158 14.80 -17.14 -4.15
C SER A 158 15.57 -16.50 -5.29
N GLN A 159 14.94 -15.58 -6.03
CA GLN A 159 15.56 -14.91 -7.19
C GLN A 159 16.51 -13.80 -6.77
N GLY A 160 16.34 -13.23 -5.57
CA GLY A 160 17.17 -12.13 -5.08
C GLY A 160 17.29 -11.00 -6.12
N SER A 161 18.52 -10.64 -6.49
CA SER A 161 18.83 -9.64 -7.53
C SER A 161 19.26 -10.27 -8.86
N LEU A 162 18.94 -11.54 -9.12
CA LEU A 162 19.28 -12.22 -10.38
C LEU A 162 18.49 -11.68 -11.58
N LEU A 163 17.30 -11.14 -11.32
CA LEU A 163 16.38 -10.63 -12.33
C LEU A 163 16.11 -9.14 -12.11
N SER A 164 15.86 -8.42 -13.21
CA SER A 164 15.23 -7.10 -13.11
C SER A 164 13.80 -7.23 -12.55
N THR A 165 13.24 -6.17 -12.00
CA THR A 165 11.86 -6.17 -11.48
C THR A 165 10.85 -6.60 -12.55
N ASP A 166 11.00 -6.12 -13.78
CA ASP A 166 10.10 -6.48 -14.89
C ASP A 166 10.21 -7.96 -15.25
N ALA A 167 11.45 -8.50 -15.33
CA ALA A 167 11.66 -9.92 -15.61
C ALA A 167 11.11 -10.80 -14.48
N LEU A 168 11.33 -10.40 -13.22
CA LEU A 168 10.82 -11.10 -12.04
C LEU A 168 9.28 -11.15 -12.05
N LEU A 169 8.62 -10.03 -12.32
CA LEU A 169 7.15 -9.97 -12.38
C LEU A 169 6.60 -10.73 -13.58
N GLN A 170 7.22 -10.60 -14.75
CA GLN A 170 6.85 -11.37 -15.95
C GLN A 170 6.94 -12.87 -15.69
N GLN A 171 8.02 -13.33 -15.05
CA GLN A 171 8.21 -14.74 -14.72
C GLN A 171 7.24 -15.23 -13.64
N ALA A 172 7.05 -14.45 -12.57
CA ALA A 172 6.22 -14.87 -11.43
C ALA A 172 4.70 -14.78 -11.73
N THR A 173 4.28 -13.88 -12.62
CA THR A 173 2.86 -13.55 -12.80
C THR A 173 2.37 -13.72 -14.24
N GLY A 174 3.27 -13.98 -15.19
CA GLY A 174 2.94 -14.13 -16.61
C GLY A 174 2.72 -12.83 -17.37
N ALA A 175 2.87 -11.67 -16.72
CA ALA A 175 2.65 -10.35 -17.31
C ALA A 175 3.62 -9.29 -16.74
N PRO A 176 3.90 -8.21 -17.49
CA PRO A 176 4.65 -7.07 -16.95
C PRO A 176 3.87 -6.38 -15.84
N LEU A 177 4.53 -5.49 -15.09
CA LEU A 177 3.85 -4.71 -14.05
C LEU A 177 2.68 -3.90 -14.63
N GLY A 178 1.48 -4.11 -14.09
CA GLY A 178 0.27 -3.45 -14.57
C GLY A 178 -0.61 -2.91 -13.43
N THR A 179 -1.62 -2.11 -13.80
CA THR A 179 -2.57 -1.54 -12.83
C THR A 179 -3.83 -2.38 -12.62
N ALA A 180 -4.05 -3.39 -13.48
CA ALA A 180 -5.29 -4.16 -13.49
C ALA A 180 -5.54 -4.88 -12.15
N ALA A 181 -4.56 -5.66 -11.67
CA ALA A 181 -4.69 -6.40 -10.42
C ALA A 181 -4.95 -5.49 -9.21
N PHE A 182 -4.27 -4.34 -9.14
CA PHE A 182 -4.48 -3.36 -8.07
C PHE A 182 -5.87 -2.73 -8.12
N LYS A 183 -6.37 -2.36 -9.31
CA LYS A 183 -7.73 -1.84 -9.48
C LYS A 183 -8.78 -2.88 -9.07
N THR A 184 -8.64 -4.12 -9.53
CA THR A 184 -9.53 -5.22 -9.14
C THR A 184 -9.53 -5.43 -7.63
N HIS A 185 -8.35 -5.42 -6.99
CA HIS A 185 -8.20 -5.52 -5.54
C HIS A 185 -8.93 -4.40 -4.79
N LEU A 186 -8.75 -3.14 -5.21
CA LEU A 186 -9.43 -2.00 -4.60
C LEU A 186 -10.95 -2.07 -4.81
N GLN A 187 -11.41 -2.39 -6.02
CA GLN A 187 -12.84 -2.52 -6.32
C GLN A 187 -13.48 -3.62 -5.47
N ALA A 188 -12.86 -4.80 -5.40
CA ALA A 188 -13.36 -5.91 -4.60
C ALA A 188 -13.45 -5.54 -3.11
N ARG A 189 -12.47 -4.81 -2.57
CA ARG A 189 -12.42 -4.46 -1.15
C ARG A 189 -13.34 -3.32 -0.74
N TYR A 190 -13.45 -2.29 -1.57
CA TYR A 190 -14.08 -1.02 -1.18
C TYR A 190 -15.43 -0.79 -1.87
N LEU A 191 -15.77 -1.54 -2.92
CA LEU A 191 -17.06 -1.45 -3.63
C LEU A 191 -17.88 -2.75 -3.56
N GLY A 192 -17.26 -3.88 -3.17
CA GLY A 192 -17.97 -5.12 -2.90
C GLY A 192 -18.70 -5.03 -1.57
N GLY A 193 -20.02 -4.90 -1.63
CA GLY A 193 -20.91 -5.01 -0.47
C GLY A 193 -21.00 -6.44 0.05
#